data_AF-A0A673M2C1-F1
#
_entry.id   AF-A0A673M2C1-F1
#
_cell.length_a   1.000
_cell.length_b   1.000
_cell.length_c   1.000
_cell.angle_alpha   90.00
_cell.angle_beta   90.00
_cell.angle_gamma   90.00
#
_symmetry.space_group_name_H-M   'P 1'
#
loop_
_entity.id
_entity.type
_entity.pdbx_description
1 polymer ?
#
loop_
_entity_poly.entity_id
_entity_poly.type
_entity_poly.pdbx_seq_one_letter_code
_entity_poly.pdbx_strand_id
1 'polypeptide(L)'
;DDTVHVRRTMGDFKGSVTAAAINLADDAPWKKIQKNTFTRWCNEHLKSVELQIGDLKFDLSDGLILISLLEVLSHKRMFRKYHTRPTFRQLKLDNVSVALEFLEHEKVKLVSIGELQHA
;
A
#
# COMPACT_ATOMS: atom_id res chain seq x y z
N ASP A 1 49.48 -3.02 -2.76
CA ASP A 1 48.46 -3.29 -1.74
C ASP A 1 47.16 -3.59 -2.47
N ASP A 2 47.17 -4.71 -3.19
CA ASP A 2 46.20 -4.98 -4.27
C ASP A 2 44.95 -5.68 -3.71
N THR A 3 45.07 -6.16 -2.48
CA THR A 3 44.02 -6.84 -1.70
C THR A 3 42.89 -5.89 -1.28
N VAL A 4 43.15 -4.58 -1.16
CA VAL A 4 42.14 -3.58 -0.78
C VAL A 4 41.26 -3.18 -1.97
N HIS A 5 41.82 -3.14 -3.19
CA HIS A 5 41.07 -2.82 -4.42
C HIS A 5 40.10 -3.92 -4.84
N VAL A 6 40.48 -5.19 -4.65
CA VAL A 6 39.60 -6.35 -4.96
C VAL A 6 38.39 -6.40 -4.02
N ARG A 7 38.55 -6.05 -2.74
CA ARG A 7 37.42 -6.00 -1.79
C ARG A 7 36.44 -4.87 -2.10
N ARG A 8 36.94 -3.71 -2.56
CA ARG A 8 36.10 -2.56 -2.92
C ARG A 8 35.26 -2.83 -4.18
N THR A 9 35.87 -3.41 -5.21
CA THR A 9 35.19 -3.76 -6.47
C THR A 9 34.14 -4.87 -6.32
N MET A 10 34.37 -5.87 -5.46
CA MET A 10 33.34 -6.89 -5.15
C MET A 10 32.15 -6.33 -4.34
N GLY A 11 32.38 -5.33 -3.49
CA GLY A 11 31.31 -4.64 -2.74
C GLY A 11 30.37 -3.85 -3.66
N ASP A 12 30.95 -3.12 -4.62
CA ASP A 12 30.20 -2.34 -5.60
C ASP A 12 29.42 -3.23 -6.59
N PHE A 13 30.02 -4.36 -7.02
CA PHE A 13 29.34 -5.35 -7.86
C PHE A 13 28.17 -6.02 -7.11
N LYS A 14 28.35 -6.38 -5.84
CA LYS A 14 27.28 -6.99 -5.04
C LYS A 14 26.13 -6.00 -4.76
N GLY A 15 26.42 -4.72 -4.56
CA GLY A 15 25.40 -3.67 -4.38
C GLY A 15 24.62 -3.33 -5.66
N SER A 16 25.27 -3.39 -6.83
CA SER A 16 24.62 -3.17 -8.13
C SER A 16 23.71 -4.34 -8.53
N VAL A 17 24.16 -5.57 -8.31
CA VAL A 17 23.39 -6.78 -8.63
C VAL A 17 22.15 -6.92 -7.73
N THR A 18 22.22 -6.53 -6.45
CA THR A 18 21.04 -6.54 -5.56
C THR A 18 20.01 -5.49 -5.97
N ALA A 19 20.42 -4.26 -6.33
CA ALA A 19 19.49 -3.24 -6.79
C ALA A 19 18.81 -3.62 -8.12
N ALA A 20 19.55 -4.18 -9.08
CA ALA A 20 18.98 -4.65 -10.34
C ALA A 20 18.03 -5.86 -10.15
N ALA A 21 18.38 -6.81 -9.28
CA ALA A 21 17.54 -7.96 -8.96
C ALA A 21 16.25 -7.57 -8.22
N ILE A 22 16.29 -6.54 -7.37
CA ILE A 22 15.10 -5.99 -6.70
C ILE A 22 14.16 -5.34 -7.73
N ASN A 23 14.69 -4.60 -8.72
CA ASN A 23 13.88 -4.03 -9.81
C ASN A 23 13.24 -5.11 -10.69
N LEU A 24 13.99 -6.16 -11.05
CA LEU A 24 13.49 -7.31 -11.83
C LEU A 24 12.36 -8.07 -11.13
N ALA A 25 12.39 -8.16 -9.79
CA ALA A 25 11.35 -8.81 -9.01
C ALA A 25 10.04 -8.02 -8.97
N ASP A 26 10.08 -6.69 -9.16
CA ASP A 26 8.90 -5.83 -9.18
C ASP A 26 8.17 -5.81 -10.54
N ASP A 27 8.88 -6.15 -11.61
CA ASP A 27 8.33 -6.23 -12.98
C ASP A 27 7.76 -7.61 -13.37
N ALA A 28 7.57 -8.51 -12.40
CA ALA A 28 6.97 -9.80 -12.68
C ALA A 28 5.56 -9.63 -13.29
N PRO A 29 5.26 -10.23 -14.47
CA PRO A 29 4.00 -9.97 -15.18
C PRO A 29 2.74 -10.23 -14.35
N TRP A 30 2.78 -11.22 -13.45
CA TRP A 30 1.68 -11.56 -12.57
C TRP A 30 1.37 -10.45 -11.54
N LYS A 31 2.37 -9.69 -11.07
CA LYS A 31 2.17 -8.54 -10.18
C LYS A 31 1.39 -7.44 -10.89
N LYS A 32 1.73 -7.18 -12.16
CA LYS A 32 1.01 -6.21 -13.00
C LYS A 32 -0.42 -6.63 -13.25
N ILE A 33 -0.66 -7.91 -13.56
CA ILE A 33 -2.02 -8.44 -13.73
C ILE A 33 -2.81 -8.29 -12.43
N GLN A 34 -2.23 -8.68 -11.29
CA GLN A 34 -2.85 -8.57 -9.98
C GLN A 34 -3.20 -7.10 -9.66
N LYS A 35 -2.25 -6.17 -9.82
CA LYS A 35 -2.47 -4.73 -9.64
C LYS A 35 -3.64 -4.25 -10.50
N ASN A 36 -3.62 -4.55 -11.80
CA ASN A 36 -4.67 -4.11 -12.73
C ASN A 36 -6.05 -4.67 -12.36
N THR A 37 -6.12 -5.95 -11.98
CA THR A 37 -7.37 -6.59 -11.57
C THR A 37 -7.92 -5.94 -10.31
N PHE A 38 -7.08 -5.74 -9.28
CA PHE A 38 -7.51 -5.06 -8.06
C PHE A 38 -7.91 -3.61 -8.30
N THR A 39 -7.15 -2.85 -9.11
CA THR A 39 -7.51 -1.47 -9.45
C THR A 39 -8.88 -1.41 -10.11
N ARG A 40 -9.16 -2.29 -11.08
CA ARG A 40 -10.48 -2.35 -11.74
C ARG A 40 -11.59 -2.71 -10.76
N TRP A 41 -11.38 -3.72 -9.93
CA TRP A 41 -12.35 -4.14 -8.93
C TRP A 41 -12.67 -3.00 -7.95
N CYS A 42 -11.67 -2.29 -7.44
CA CYS A 42 -11.89 -1.12 -6.58
C CYS A 42 -12.69 -0.03 -7.31
N ASN A 43 -12.35 0.25 -8.58
CA ASN A 43 -13.03 1.28 -9.37
C ASN A 43 -14.48 0.93 -9.71
N GLU A 44 -14.82 -0.36 -9.85
CA GLU A 44 -16.21 -0.80 -10.02
C GLU A 44 -17.07 -0.42 -8.81
N HIS A 45 -16.55 -0.58 -7.59
CA HIS A 45 -17.24 -0.20 -6.36
C HIS A 45 -17.24 1.32 -6.13
N LEU A 46 -16.12 1.99 -6.40
CA LEU A 46 -15.99 3.44 -6.17
C LEU A 46 -16.81 4.30 -7.16
N LYS A 47 -17.29 3.73 -8.27
CA LYS A 47 -18.12 4.43 -9.25
C LYS A 47 -19.39 5.04 -8.64
N SER A 48 -20.00 4.40 -7.64
CA SER A 48 -21.22 4.91 -6.99
C SER A 48 -21.00 6.16 -6.14
N VAL A 49 -19.74 6.47 -5.79
CA VAL A 49 -19.34 7.63 -4.98
C VAL A 49 -18.45 8.60 -5.78
N GLU A 50 -18.41 8.45 -7.11
CA GLU A 50 -17.65 9.31 -8.03
C GLU A 50 -16.13 9.37 -7.74
N LEU A 51 -15.57 8.30 -7.17
CA LEU A 51 -14.15 8.16 -6.90
C LEU A 51 -13.49 7.15 -7.85
N GLN A 52 -12.18 7.29 -8.05
CA GLN A 52 -11.38 6.37 -8.87
C GLN A 52 -9.94 6.28 -8.36
N ILE A 53 -9.33 5.13 -8.57
CA ILE A 53 -7.93 4.81 -8.30
C ILE A 53 -7.20 4.69 -9.64
N GLY A 54 -6.16 5.51 -9.82
CA GLY A 54 -5.17 5.36 -10.88
C GLY A 54 -3.98 4.50 -10.41
N ASP A 55 -3.50 4.73 -9.19
CA ASP A 55 -2.43 3.95 -8.58
C ASP A 55 -2.76 3.55 -7.14
N LEU A 56 -2.97 2.24 -6.92
CA LEU A 56 -3.29 1.65 -5.62
C LEU A 56 -2.31 2.04 -4.50
N LYS A 57 -1.02 2.26 -4.80
CA LYS A 57 -0.01 2.60 -3.79
C LYS A 57 -0.17 4.03 -3.28
N PHE A 58 -0.49 4.96 -4.18
CA PHE A 58 -0.56 6.37 -3.84
C PHE A 58 -1.96 6.80 -3.42
N ASP A 59 -2.98 6.31 -4.12
CA ASP A 59 -4.36 6.79 -3.96
C ASP A 59 -5.03 6.26 -2.68
N LEU A 60 -4.53 5.15 -2.12
CA LEU A 60 -5.01 4.63 -0.83
C LEU A 60 -4.22 5.18 0.37
N SER A 61 -3.11 5.89 0.12
CA SER A 61 -2.12 6.21 1.16
C SER A 61 -2.55 7.27 2.18
N ASP A 62 -3.55 8.09 1.85
CA ASP A 62 -4.12 9.09 2.76
C ASP A 62 -5.36 8.61 3.53
N GLY A 63 -5.77 7.36 3.26
CA GLY A 63 -6.89 6.68 3.88
C GLY A 63 -8.28 7.07 3.37
N LEU A 64 -8.45 8.14 2.58
CA LEU A 64 -9.80 8.62 2.22
C LEU A 64 -10.52 7.69 1.23
N ILE A 65 -9.82 7.28 0.17
CA ILE A 65 -10.38 6.36 -0.82
C ILE A 65 -10.55 4.96 -0.20
N LEU A 66 -9.62 4.55 0.67
CA LEU A 66 -9.72 3.29 1.41
C LEU A 66 -10.99 3.28 2.28
N ILE A 67 -11.23 4.34 3.05
CA ILE A 67 -12.44 4.47 3.87
C ILE A 67 -13.70 4.39 3.00
N SER A 68 -13.73 5.15 1.91
CA SER A 68 -14.89 5.19 1.01
C SER A 68 -15.18 3.82 0.40
N LEU A 69 -14.14 3.10 -0.02
CA LEU A 69 -14.25 1.74 -0.54
C LEU A 69 -14.85 0.79 0.51
N LEU A 70 -14.38 0.84 1.76
CA LEU A 70 -14.90 0.00 2.85
C LEU A 70 -16.35 0.31 3.18
N GLU A 71 -16.76 1.57 3.18
CA GLU A 71 -18.15 1.96 3.40
C GLU A 71 -19.07 1.42 2.28
N VAL A 72 -18.63 1.52 1.02
CA VAL A 72 -19.39 0.97 -0.12
C VAL A 72 -19.51 -0.55 -0.03
N LEU A 73 -18.41 -1.25 0.27
CA LEU A 73 -18.39 -2.72 0.33
C LEU A 73 -19.21 -3.28 1.50
N SER A 74 -19.17 -2.61 2.66
CA SER A 74 -19.86 -3.06 3.86
C SER A 74 -21.31 -2.57 3.95
N HIS A 75 -21.68 -1.58 3.12
CA HIS A 75 -22.93 -0.81 3.26
C HIS A 75 -23.13 -0.21 4.65
N LYS A 76 -22.03 0.12 5.33
CA LYS A 76 -22.01 0.71 6.69
C LYS A 76 -21.14 1.96 6.69
N ARG A 77 -21.36 2.82 7.68
CA ARG A 77 -20.56 4.01 7.91
C ARG A 77 -19.43 3.71 8.90
N MET A 78 -18.33 4.45 8.78
CA MET A 78 -17.26 4.40 9.78
C MET A 78 -17.81 4.74 11.17
N PHE A 79 -17.44 3.95 12.18
CA PHE A 79 -17.85 4.19 13.58
C PHE A 79 -17.03 5.33 14.22
N ARG A 80 -15.86 5.65 13.65
CA ARG A 80 -14.99 6.76 14.06
C ARG A 80 -14.97 7.86 13.02
N LYS A 81 -14.77 9.10 13.49
CA LYS A 81 -14.54 10.25 12.61
C LYS A 81 -13.14 10.16 12.01
N TYR A 82 -13.01 10.61 10.77
CA TYR A 82 -11.75 10.67 10.03
C TYR A 82 -11.54 12.09 9.45
N HIS A 83 -10.32 12.38 9.04
CA HIS A 83 -9.91 13.68 8.51
C HIS A 83 -10.20 13.79 7.01
N THR A 84 -11.15 14.65 6.64
CA THR A 84 -11.51 14.91 5.22
C THR A 84 -10.47 15.69 4.44
N ARG A 85 -9.50 16.31 5.12
CA ARG A 85 -8.36 17.04 4.52
C ARG A 85 -7.04 16.68 5.21
N PRO A 86 -6.50 15.47 5.00
CA PRO A 86 -5.31 15.01 5.69
C PRO A 86 -4.04 15.58 5.03
N THR A 87 -3.67 16.82 5.39
CA THR A 87 -2.48 17.50 4.85
C THR A 87 -1.18 16.96 5.45
N PHE A 88 -1.20 16.55 6.71
CA PHE A 88 -0.03 16.01 7.42
C PHE A 88 -0.04 14.49 7.44
N ARG A 89 1.17 13.89 7.44
CA ARG A 89 1.35 12.43 7.52
C ARG A 89 0.60 11.81 8.71
N GLN A 90 0.59 12.47 9.86
CA GLN A 90 -0.12 11.96 11.04
C GLN A 90 -1.62 11.80 10.80
N LEU A 91 -2.25 12.75 10.09
CA LEU A 91 -3.69 12.70 9.79
C LEU A 91 -4.01 11.61 8.76
N LYS A 92 -3.11 11.40 7.80
CA LYS A 92 -3.19 10.29 6.82
C LYS A 92 -3.13 8.94 7.52
N LEU A 93 -2.18 8.78 8.44
CA LEU A 93 -2.04 7.56 9.23
C LEU A 93 -3.26 7.33 10.12
N ASP A 94 -3.80 8.37 10.74
CA ASP A 94 -5.02 8.26 11.56
C ASP A 94 -6.22 7.78 10.73
N ASN A 95 -6.41 8.30 9.51
CA ASN A 95 -7.44 7.80 8.59
C ASN A 95 -7.25 6.31 8.25
N VAL A 96 -6.02 5.89 7.96
CA VAL A 96 -5.73 4.47 7.69
C VAL A 96 -6.01 3.62 8.93
N SER A 97 -5.62 4.07 10.12
CA SER A 97 -5.94 3.38 11.37
C SER A 97 -7.45 3.19 11.55
N VAL A 98 -8.25 4.22 11.31
CA VAL A 98 -9.73 4.13 11.35
C VAL A 98 -10.25 3.05 10.39
N ALA A 99 -9.71 2.97 9.18
CA ALA A 99 -10.10 1.95 8.21
C ALA A 99 -9.72 0.53 8.67
N LEU A 100 -8.54 0.36 9.27
CA LEU A 100 -8.07 -0.94 9.78
C LEU A 100 -8.89 -1.40 11.00
N GLU A 101 -9.18 -0.50 11.93
CA GLU A 101 -10.03 -0.79 13.09
C GLU A 101 -11.47 -1.19 12.64
N PHE A 102 -11.98 -0.59 11.56
CA PHE A 102 -13.26 -0.99 10.95
C PHE A 102 -13.26 -2.43 10.47
N LEU A 103 -12.20 -2.84 9.79
CA LEU A 103 -12.05 -4.22 9.31
C LEU A 103 -11.97 -5.22 10.48
N GLU A 104 -11.27 -4.87 11.55
CA GLU A 104 -11.18 -5.69 12.76
C GLU A 104 -12.55 -5.83 13.46
N HIS A 105 -13.32 -4.74 13.54
CA HIS A 105 -14.67 -4.76 14.09
C HIS A 105 -15.62 -5.66 13.28
N GLU A 106 -15.53 -5.59 11.95
CA GLU A 106 -16.29 -6.42 11.01
C GLU A 106 -15.77 -7.87 10.90
N LYS A 107 -14.79 -8.27 11.74
CA LYS A 107 -14.18 -9.60 11.78
C LYS A 107 -13.53 -10.02 10.46
N VAL A 108 -13.07 -9.04 9.67
CA VAL A 108 -12.29 -9.30 8.46
C VAL A 108 -10.85 -9.60 8.87
N LYS A 109 -10.36 -10.80 8.56
CA LYS A 109 -8.99 -11.20 8.86
C LYS A 109 -8.02 -10.44 7.95
N LEU A 110 -7.25 -9.55 8.54
CA LEU A 110 -6.10 -8.93 7.90
C LEU A 110 -4.94 -9.94 7.86
N VAL A 111 -4.43 -10.24 6.68
CA VAL A 111 -3.27 -11.14 6.49
C VAL A 111 -2.15 -10.33 5.87
N SER A 112 -0.98 -10.35 6.51
CA SER A 112 0.24 -9.66 6.02
C SER A 112 0.08 -8.15 5.81
N ILE A 113 -0.87 -7.50 6.49
CA ILE A 113 -1.03 -6.04 6.55
C ILE A 113 -0.49 -5.61 7.91
N GLY A 114 0.76 -5.14 7.92
CA GLY A 114 1.45 -4.64 9.11
C GLY A 114 2.35 -5.68 9.83
N GLU A 115 3.55 -5.91 9.30
CA GLU A 115 4.71 -6.13 10.18
C GLU A 115 5.29 -4.75 10.52
N LEU A 116 4.69 -4.09 11.50
CA LEU A 116 5.32 -2.96 12.23
C LEU A 116 5.41 -3.32 13.72
N GLN A 117 5.85 -4.55 13.99
CA GLN A 117 6.37 -4.94 15.28
C GLN A 117 7.84 -5.34 15.08
N HIS A 118 8.73 -4.54 15.67
CA HIS A 118 10.19 -4.70 15.75
C HIS A 118 11.04 -4.25 14.56
N ALA A 119 11.40 -2.96 14.56
CA ALA A 119 12.75 -2.49 14.25
C ALA A 119 13.03 -1.21 15.06
#